data_AF-A0A7K3WL53-F1
#
_entry.id   AF-A0A7K3WL53-F1
#
_cell.length_a   1.000
_cell.length_b   1.000
_cell.length_c   1.000
_cell.angle_alpha   90.00
_cell.angle_beta   90.00
_cell.angle_gamma   90.00
#
_symmetry.space_group_name_H-M   'P 1'
#
loop_
_entity.id
_entity.type
_entity.pdbx_description
1 polymer ?
#
loop_
_entity_poly.entity_id
_entity_poly.type
_entity_poly.pdbx_seq_one_letter_code
_entity_poly.pdbx_strand_id
1 'polypeptide(L)' 'MQANAGELLPVHLASLESILLVQEGECTFKMNDKEHVLKAGDALVVPPEIKHQIKANTDFKAVHFMPKKIVFKFFE' A
#
# COMPACT_ATOMS: atom_id res chain seq x y z
N MET A 1 8.61 -0.37 -4.32
CA MET A 1 8.21 -1.61 -3.62
C MET A 1 7.70 -2.61 -4.64
N GLN A 2 7.77 -3.89 -4.33
CA GLN A 2 7.30 -4.98 -5.19
C GLN A 2 6.84 -6.16 -4.33
N ALA A 3 5.93 -6.97 -4.86
CA ALA A 3 5.56 -8.25 -4.28
C ALA A 3 5.09 -9.21 -5.39
N ASN A 4 5.23 -10.51 -5.15
CA ASN A 4 4.77 -11.57 -6.05
C ASN A 4 3.27 -11.83 -5.86
N ALA A 5 2.62 -12.42 -6.86
CA ALA A 5 1.21 -12.78 -6.81
C ALA A 5 0.88 -13.60 -5.55
N GLY A 6 -0.15 -13.16 -4.82
CA GLY A 6 -0.61 -13.80 -3.60
C GLY A 6 0.12 -13.36 -2.32
N GLU A 7 1.24 -12.65 -2.41
CA GLU A 7 1.93 -12.13 -1.23
C GLU A 7 1.08 -11.09 -0.49
N LEU A 8 1.06 -11.23 0.83
CA LEU A 8 0.38 -10.33 1.75
C LEU A 8 1.43 -9.54 2.51
N LEU A 9 1.48 -8.23 2.28
CA LEU A 9 2.44 -7.35 2.93
C LEU A 9 2.04 -7.11 4.40
N PRO A 10 3.00 -6.78 5.29
CA PRO A 10 2.71 -6.52 6.69
C PRO A 10 1.67 -5.43 6.88
N VAL A 11 0.68 -5.69 7.71
CA VAL A 11 -0.32 -4.70 8.09
C VAL A 11 0.31 -3.68 9.04
N HIS A 12 0.05 -2.40 8.81
CA HIS A 12 0.64 -1.32 9.59
C HIS A 12 -0.20 -0.04 9.55
N LEU A 13 0.15 0.91 10.41
CA LEU A 13 -0.23 2.32 10.30
C LEU A 13 1.02 3.15 10.04
N ALA A 14 0.84 4.30 9.41
CA ALA A 14 1.90 5.26 9.15
C ALA A 14 1.55 6.62 9.75
N SER A 15 2.51 7.28 10.39
CA SER A 15 2.26 8.54 11.12
C SER A 15 2.01 9.76 10.24
N LEU A 16 2.34 9.68 8.96
CA LEU A 16 2.23 10.77 7.99
C LEU A 16 1.61 10.26 6.69
N GLU A 17 1.00 11.17 5.94
CA GLU A 17 0.44 10.89 4.62
C GLU A 17 1.53 10.41 3.64
N SER A 18 1.15 9.51 2.73
CA SER A 18 2.01 9.03 1.65
C SER A 18 1.21 8.77 0.38
N ILE A 19 1.90 8.59 -0.76
CA ILE A 19 1.26 8.29 -2.05
C ILE A 19 1.86 7.00 -2.60
N LEU A 20 1.00 6.05 -2.94
CA LEU A 20 1.37 4.86 -3.70
C LEU A 20 0.99 5.06 -5.18
N LEU A 21 1.92 4.83 -6.09
CA LEU A 21 1.69 4.83 -7.54
C LEU A 21 2.03 3.44 -8.10
N VAL A 22 1.04 2.73 -8.62
CA VAL A 22 1.24 1.40 -9.20
C VAL A 22 1.83 1.55 -10.60
N GLN A 23 2.95 0.87 -10.86
CA GLN A 23 3.65 0.91 -12.16
C GLN A 23 3.39 -0.34 -12.99
N GLU A 24 3.28 -1.50 -12.34
CA GLU A 24 3.07 -2.80 -12.97
C GLU A 24 2.14 -3.65 -12.11
N GLY A 25 1.33 -4.48 -12.76
CA GLY A 25 0.44 -5.44 -12.08
C GLY A 25 -0.77 -4.82 -11.40
N GLU A 26 -1.34 -5.59 -10.47
CA GLU A 26 -2.53 -5.24 -9.69
C GLU A 26 -2.38 -5.65 -8.22
N CYS A 27 -2.88 -4.83 -7.30
CA CYS A 27 -3.00 -5.17 -5.88
C CYS A 27 -4.33 -4.72 -5.28
N THR A 28 -4.75 -5.41 -4.21
CA THR A 28 -5.83 -4.97 -3.33
C THR A 28 -5.24 -4.25 -2.14
N PHE A 29 -5.55 -2.96 -2.02
CA PHE A 29 -5.19 -2.11 -0.89
C PHE A 29 -6.39 -2.00 0.07
N LYS A 30 -6.27 -2.55 1.27
CA LYS A 30 -7.31 -2.52 2.29
C LYS A 30 -7.04 -1.41 3.29
N MET A 31 -7.99 -0.48 3.46
CA MET A 31 -7.98 0.57 4.49
C MET A 31 -9.40 1.02 4.83
N ASN A 32 -9.66 1.49 6.05
CA ASN A 32 -11.00 1.95 6.49
C ASN A 32 -12.13 0.93 6.22
N ASP A 33 -11.85 -0.35 6.44
CA ASP A 33 -12.77 -1.47 6.15
C ASP A 33 -13.24 -1.54 4.68
N LYS A 34 -12.52 -0.88 3.78
CA LYS A 34 -12.74 -0.89 2.34
C LYS A 34 -11.56 -1.49 1.62
N GLU A 35 -11.86 -2.13 0.50
CA GLU A 35 -10.87 -2.64 -0.43
C GLU A 35 -10.82 -1.72 -1.66
N HIS A 36 -9.61 -1.35 -2.04
CA HIS A 36 -9.32 -0.58 -3.23
C HIS A 36 -8.45 -1.44 -4.15
N VAL A 37 -9.00 -1.85 -5.29
CA VAL A 37 -8.21 -2.54 -6.31
C VAL A 37 -7.48 -1.46 -7.13
N LEU A 38 -6.16 -1.57 -7.18
CA LEU A 38 -5.28 -0.65 -7.89
C LEU A 38 -4.50 -1.42 -8.96
N LYS A 39 -4.45 -0.87 -10.17
CA LYS A 39 -3.68 -1.42 -11.31
C LYS A 39 -2.66 -0.40 -11.79
N ALA A 40 -1.77 -0.82 -12.67
CA ALA A 40 -0.78 0.06 -13.31
C ALA A 40 -1.41 1.38 -13.82
N GLY A 41 -0.83 2.51 -13.39
CA GLY A 41 -1.32 3.86 -13.66
C GLY A 41 -2.18 4.47 -12.54
N ASP A 42 -2.73 3.65 -11.64
CA ASP A 42 -3.51 4.15 -10.50
C ASP A 42 -2.59 4.66 -9.39
N ALA A 43 -3.08 5.68 -8.69
CA ALA A 43 -2.46 6.20 -7.49
C ALA A 43 -3.45 6.22 -6.32
N LEU A 44 -2.93 6.01 -5.11
CA LEU A 44 -3.70 6.09 -3.88
C LEU A 44 -2.97 6.97 -2.86
N VAL A 45 -3.68 7.93 -2.30
CA VAL A 45 -3.21 8.69 -1.13
C VAL A 45 -3.56 7.88 0.11
N VAL A 46 -2.57 7.61 0.95
CA VAL A 46 -2.71 6.89 2.22
C VAL A 46 -2.71 7.92 3.35
N PRO A 47 -3.84 8.18 4.02
CA PRO A 47 -3.92 9.13 5.11
C PRO A 47 -3.09 8.68 6.33
N PRO A 48 -2.65 9.63 7.19
CA PRO A 48 -1.95 9.30 8.43
C PRO A 48 -2.86 8.54 9.41
N GLU A 49 -2.25 7.72 10.26
CA GLU A 49 -2.90 7.00 11.37
C GLU A 49 -4.03 6.05 10.95
N ILE A 50 -4.06 5.64 9.68
CA ILE A 50 -5.00 4.64 9.15
C ILE A 50 -4.29 3.30 9.00
N LYS A 51 -4.84 2.25 9.63
CA LYS A 51 -4.37 0.87 9.47
C LYS A 51 -4.68 0.40 8.05
N HIS A 52 -3.66 -0.09 7.35
CA HIS A 52 -3.79 -0.55 5.98
C HIS A 52 -2.92 -1.76 5.67
N GLN A 53 -3.28 -2.48 4.62
CA GLN A 53 -2.57 -3.66 4.14
C GLN A 53 -2.68 -3.78 2.62
N ILE A 54 -1.63 -4.33 2.00
CA ILE A 54 -1.61 -4.60 0.56
C ILE A 54 -1.53 -6.10 0.35
N LYS A 55 -2.39 -6.61 -0.52
CA LYS A 55 -2.31 -7.96 -1.08
C LYS A 55 -2.02 -7.86 -2.57
N ALA A 56 -0.98 -8.54 -3.03
CA ALA A 56 -0.66 -8.64 -4.46
C ALA A 56 -1.65 -9.59 -5.15
N ASN A 57 -2.36 -9.10 -6.17
CA ASN A 57 -3.26 -9.93 -6.97
C ASN A 57 -2.49 -10.59 -8.13
N THR A 58 -1.52 -9.85 -8.69
CA THR A 58 -0.49 -10.33 -9.61
C THR A 58 0.89 -9.97 -9.05
N ASP A 59 1.96 -10.40 -9.72
CA ASP A 59 3.26 -9.76 -9.52
C ASP A 59 3.08 -8.26 -9.79
N PHE A 60 3.47 -7.42 -8.83
CA PHE A 60 3.22 -5.99 -8.91
C PHE A 60 4.43 -5.17 -8.48
N LYS A 61 4.53 -3.96 -9.04
CA LYS A 61 5.52 -2.96 -8.65
C LYS A 61 4.85 -1.60 -8.48
N ALA A 62 5.31 -0.86 -7.48
CA ALA A 62 4.81 0.48 -7.19
C ALA A 62 5.92 1.39 -6.65
N VAL A 63 5.80 2.69 -6.93
CA VAL A 63 6.57 3.74 -6.25
C VAL A 63 5.77 4.20 -5.04
N HIS A 64 6.42 4.25 -3.88
CA HIS A 64 5.80 4.74 -2.65
C HIS A 64 6.52 6.02 -2.24
N PHE A 65 5.86 7.16 -2.47
CA PHE A 65 6.34 8.48 -2.08
C PHE A 65 6.01 8.71 -0.61
N MET A 66 7.05 8.80 0.22
CA MET A 66 6.91 8.90 1.67
C MET A 66 7.75 10.06 2.23
N PRO A 67 7.22 10.82 3.20
CA PRO A 67 8.02 11.78 3.95
C PRO A 67 9.17 11.10 4.70
N LYS A 68 10.35 11.74 4.73
CA LYS A 68 11.54 11.18 5.41
C LYS A 68 11.35 10.88 6.90
N LYS A 69 10.40 11.55 7.57
CA LYS A 69 10.12 11.42 9.00
C LYS A 69 8.93 10.51 9.31
N ILE A 70 8.42 9.77 8.32
CA ILE A 70 7.31 8.83 8.52
C ILE A 70 7.74 7.73 9.51
N VAL A 71 6.84 7.36 10.42
CA VAL A 71 7.03 6.28 11.39
C VAL A 71 5.95 5.23 11.15
N PHE A 72 6.36 3.96 11.14
CA PHE A 72 5.46 2.84 10.95
C PHE A 72 5.27 2.07 12.25
N LYS A 73 4.02 1.69 12.54
CA LYS A 73 3.71 0.71 13.57
C LYS A 73 3.05 -0.50 12.93
N PHE A 74 3.74 -1.62 12.99
CA PHE A 74 3.32 -2.91 12.45
C PHE A 74 2.45 -3.68 13.45
N PHE A 75 1.63 -4.58 12.94
CA PHE A 75 0.83 -5.50 13.75
C PHE A 75 1.07 -6.94 13.32
N GLU A 76 0.91 -7.86 14.28
CA GLU A 76 0.88 -9.31 14.05
C GLU A 76 -0.44 -9.76 13.40
#